data_AF-A0A7S0PZ09-F1
#
_entry.id   AF-A0A7S0PZ09-F1
#
_cell.length_a   1.000
_cell.length_b   1.000
_cell.length_c   1.000
_cell.angle_alpha   90.00
_cell.angle_beta   90.00
_cell.angle_gamma   90.00
#
_symmetry.space_group_name_H-M   'P 1'
#
loop_
_entity.id
_entity.type
_entity.pdbx_description
1 polymer ?
#
loop_
_entity_poly.entity_id
_entity_poly.type
_entity_poly.pdbx_seq_one_letter_code
_entity_poly.pdbx_strand_id
1 'polypeptide(L)'
;KWCVRPASAAALEMAAHKEISRLQQRLQMLCAEQGLKAKLRPLTFERWRFSAKWEEDAQTQRAHPLIPSSAPAAEAALAGELQRQGLGSDSAAKVSRMIGEEAATAAAKLVKAAHRAKSGQTLERPPLQVAFHRHTVDLQCGKAFVKVSRAAYGKLCVLHRRYAPAAETAPVLPEGDDEVSDEDNEEAEAAAAAATDSHADEAGAPRQQLH
;
A
#
# COMPACT_ATOMS: atom_id res chain seq x y z
N LYS A 1 -3.68 -23.07 -0.59
CA LYS A 1 -3.75 -21.61 -0.86
C LYS A 1 -4.36 -20.93 0.36
N TRP A 2 -3.57 -20.19 1.14
CA TRP A 2 -4.04 -19.48 2.33
C TRP A 2 -4.73 -18.17 1.89
N CYS A 3 -5.98 -18.25 1.45
CA CYS A 3 -6.70 -17.08 0.98
C CYS A 3 -7.35 -16.35 2.17
N VAL A 4 -6.84 -15.17 2.51
CA VAL A 4 -7.52 -14.26 3.44
C VAL A 4 -8.82 -13.82 2.78
N ARG A 5 -9.94 -13.85 3.51
CA ARG A 5 -11.23 -13.38 2.96
C ARG A 5 -11.12 -11.93 2.49
N PRO A 6 -11.74 -11.54 1.36
CA PRO A 6 -11.60 -10.20 0.78
C PRO A 6 -11.94 -9.07 1.76
N ALA A 7 -13.00 -9.23 2.55
CA ALA A 7 -13.36 -8.25 3.58
C ALA A 7 -12.28 -8.07 4.66
N SER A 8 -11.66 -9.17 5.10
CA SER A 8 -10.54 -9.13 6.05
C SER A 8 -9.27 -8.56 5.41
N ALA A 9 -9.01 -8.85 4.13
CA ALA A 9 -7.90 -8.26 3.39
C ALA A 9 -8.05 -6.72 3.31
N ALA A 10 -9.23 -6.24 2.93
CA ALA A 10 -9.53 -4.81 2.92
C ALA A 10 -9.37 -4.16 4.31
N ALA A 11 -9.83 -4.83 5.38
CA ALA A 11 -9.66 -4.34 6.74
C ALA A 11 -8.17 -4.23 7.14
N LEU A 12 -7.33 -5.19 6.72
CA LEU A 12 -5.88 -5.15 6.94
C LEU A 12 -5.23 -3.98 6.21
N GLU A 13 -5.57 -3.76 4.95
CA GLU A 13 -5.04 -2.63 4.17
C GLU A 13 -5.43 -1.28 4.77
N MET A 14 -6.70 -1.13 5.20
CA MET A 14 -7.14 0.07 5.90
C MET A 14 -6.39 0.28 7.23
N ALA A 15 -6.14 -0.79 7.97
CA ALA A 15 -5.36 -0.72 9.21
C ALA A 15 -3.90 -0.36 8.93
N ALA A 16 -3.28 -0.94 7.90
CA ALA A 16 -1.92 -0.63 7.49
C ALA A 16 -1.78 0.84 7.08
N HIS A 17 -2.70 1.34 6.25
CA HIS A 17 -2.74 2.74 5.86
C HIS A 17 -2.89 3.68 7.07
N LYS A 18 -3.77 3.34 8.02
CA LYS A 18 -3.94 4.11 9.26
C LYS A 18 -2.64 4.18 10.07
N GLU A 19 -1.94 3.06 10.22
CA GLU A 19 -0.66 3.03 10.96
C GLU A 19 0.43 3.81 10.21
N ILE A 20 0.50 3.73 8.87
CA ILE A 20 1.44 4.54 8.07
C ILE A 20 1.19 6.03 8.27
N SER A 21 -0.06 6.48 8.14
CA SER A 21 -0.43 7.89 8.35
C SER A 21 -0.13 8.36 9.78
N ARG A 22 -0.36 7.48 10.78
CA ARG A 22 0.02 7.75 12.18
C ARG A 22 1.53 7.93 12.34
N LEU A 23 2.33 7.05 11.74
CA LEU A 23 3.79 7.11 11.82
C LEU A 23 4.36 8.35 11.12
N GLN A 24 3.81 8.75 9.96
CA GLN A 24 4.17 9.99 9.28
C GLN A 24 3.92 11.22 10.17
N GLN A 25 2.72 11.31 10.75
CA GLN A 25 2.38 12.39 11.68
C GLN A 25 3.28 12.35 12.92
N ARG A 26 3.57 11.16 13.43
CA ARG A 26 4.44 10.97 14.59
C ARG A 26 5.86 11.45 14.31
N LEU A 27 6.42 11.17 13.14
CA LEU A 27 7.74 11.66 12.73
C LEU A 27 7.77 13.19 12.73
N GLN A 28 6.74 13.82 12.14
CA GLN A 28 6.64 15.28 12.11
C GLN A 28 6.55 15.86 13.53
N MET A 29 5.72 15.29 14.40
CA MET A 29 5.60 15.71 15.80
C MET A 29 6.92 15.55 16.56
N LEU A 30 7.56 14.39 16.46
CA LEU A 30 8.84 14.13 17.12
C LEU A 30 9.93 15.10 16.66
N CYS A 31 10.02 15.39 15.35
CA CYS A 31 10.95 16.38 14.84
C CYS A 31 10.67 17.78 15.42
N ALA A 32 9.40 18.20 15.50
CA ALA A 32 9.01 19.48 16.07
C ALA A 32 9.31 19.56 17.58
N GLU A 33 9.00 18.51 18.34
CA GLU A 33 9.31 18.37 19.77
C GLU A 33 10.82 18.46 20.05
N GLN A 34 11.65 17.95 19.13
CA GLN A 34 13.11 18.02 19.21
C GLN A 34 13.70 19.32 18.64
N GLY A 35 12.86 20.30 18.25
CA GLY A 35 13.32 21.64 17.87
C GLY A 35 13.65 21.82 16.39
N LEU A 36 13.18 20.94 15.50
CA LEU A 36 13.27 21.18 14.06
C LEU A 36 12.42 22.41 13.70
N LYS A 37 13.08 23.54 13.37
CA LYS A 37 12.41 24.80 13.04
C LYS A 37 11.78 24.80 11.65
N ALA A 38 12.40 24.08 10.71
CA ALA A 38 11.92 23.96 9.34
C ALA A 38 10.88 22.85 9.20
N LYS A 39 10.02 22.95 8.20
CA LYS A 39 9.13 21.85 7.83
C LYS A 39 9.98 20.66 7.36
N LEU A 40 9.64 19.46 7.85
CA LEU A 40 10.26 18.22 7.39
C LEU A 40 10.15 18.10 5.86
N ARG A 41 11.25 17.78 5.18
CA ARG A 41 11.27 17.64 3.72
C ARG A 41 10.26 16.58 3.27
N PRO A 42 9.56 16.83 2.14
CA PRO A 42 8.67 15.83 1.55
C PRO A 42 9.38 14.50 1.36
N LEU A 43 8.62 13.40 1.48
CA LEU A 43 9.08 12.04 1.24
C LEU A 43 10.17 11.52 2.20
N THR A 44 10.53 12.26 3.26
CA THR A 44 11.53 11.80 4.24
C THR A 44 11.10 10.48 4.88
N PHE A 45 9.81 10.36 5.24
CA PHE A 45 9.26 9.15 5.82
C PHE A 45 9.26 7.99 4.81
N GLU A 46 8.81 8.24 3.58
CA GLU A 46 8.68 7.25 2.52
C GLU A 46 10.03 6.68 2.15
N ARG A 47 11.04 7.53 1.97
CA ARG A 47 12.42 7.11 1.70
C ARG A 47 12.93 6.18 2.80
N TRP A 48 12.79 6.58 4.06
CA TRP A 48 13.18 5.73 5.18
C TRP A 48 12.41 4.41 5.17
N ARG A 49 11.08 4.44 5.05
CA ARG A 49 10.23 3.24 5.09
C ARG A 49 10.61 2.25 3.99
N PHE A 50 10.85 2.72 2.77
CA PHE A 50 11.27 1.87 1.66
C PHE A 50 12.67 1.30 1.88
N SER A 51 13.64 2.11 2.30
CA SER A 51 14.98 1.62 2.62
C SER A 51 14.96 0.60 3.76
N ALA A 52 14.16 0.86 4.80
CA ALA A 52 14.00 -0.04 5.93
C ALA A 52 13.33 -1.36 5.54
N LYS A 53 12.29 -1.31 4.68
CA LYS A 53 11.66 -2.52 4.16
C LYS A 53 12.61 -3.33 3.28
N TRP A 54 13.38 -2.66 2.44
CA TRP A 54 14.39 -3.30 1.59
C TRP A 54 15.46 -4.04 2.42
N GLU A 55 15.98 -3.40 3.46
CA GLU A 55 16.92 -4.01 4.40
C GLU A 55 16.32 -5.22 5.10
N GLU A 56 15.07 -5.11 5.56
CA GLU A 56 14.38 -6.19 6.24
C GLU A 56 14.06 -7.38 5.33
N ASP A 57 13.60 -7.13 4.10
CA ASP A 57 13.23 -8.19 3.16
C ASP A 57 14.45 -9.01 2.70
N ALA A 58 15.64 -8.39 2.70
CA ALA A 58 16.91 -9.10 2.51
C ALA A 58 17.22 -10.08 3.66
N GLN A 59 16.67 -9.86 4.86
CA GLN A 59 16.99 -10.62 6.06
C GLN A 59 15.88 -11.60 6.47
N THR A 60 14.60 -11.21 6.34
CA THR A 60 13.46 -11.92 6.95
C THR A 60 12.24 -11.99 6.02
N GLN A 61 11.83 -13.21 5.67
CA GLN A 61 10.65 -13.48 4.83
C GLN A 61 9.30 -13.45 5.58
N ARG A 62 9.29 -13.20 6.89
CA ARG A 62 8.08 -13.24 7.76
C ARG A 62 7.61 -11.88 8.25
N ALA A 63 8.09 -10.79 7.65
CA ALA A 63 7.75 -9.44 8.06
C ALA A 63 6.42 -8.92 7.47
N HIS A 64 5.95 -7.78 7.96
CA HIS A 64 4.82 -7.09 7.35
C HIS A 64 5.25 -6.47 6.00
N PRO A 65 4.47 -6.57 4.91
CA PRO A 65 4.91 -6.16 3.59
C PRO A 65 5.20 -4.65 3.45
N LEU A 66 4.58 -3.79 4.26
CA LEU A 66 4.66 -2.33 4.10
C LEU A 66 5.32 -1.57 5.24
N ILE A 67 5.37 -2.14 6.45
CA ILE A 67 5.83 -1.43 7.66
C ILE A 67 7.02 -2.23 8.20
N PRO A 68 8.21 -1.62 8.29
CA PRO A 68 9.41 -2.31 8.77
C PRO A 68 9.29 -2.61 10.26
N SER A 69 9.89 -3.72 10.69
CA SER A 69 9.98 -4.13 12.09
C SER A 69 11.39 -4.04 12.67
N SER A 70 12.43 -4.12 11.84
CA SER A 70 13.81 -3.84 12.24
C SER A 70 14.64 -3.46 11.01
N ALA A 71 15.33 -2.32 11.06
CA ALA A 71 16.20 -1.87 9.97
C ALA A 71 17.27 -0.87 10.48
N PRO A 72 18.30 -1.35 11.19
CA PRO A 72 19.31 -0.49 11.81
C PRO A 72 20.06 0.40 10.82
N ALA A 73 20.37 -0.08 9.60
CA ALA A 73 21.08 0.76 8.62
C ALA A 73 20.18 1.87 8.08
N ALA A 74 18.91 1.59 7.79
CA ALA A 74 17.93 2.60 7.39
C ALA A 74 17.64 3.61 8.51
N GLU A 75 17.60 3.19 9.78
CA GLU A 75 17.46 4.08 10.94
C GLU A 75 18.63 5.06 11.06
N ALA A 76 19.86 4.58 10.85
CA ALA A 76 21.04 5.44 10.81
C ALA A 76 20.99 6.43 9.63
N ALA A 77 20.52 5.98 8.46
CA ALA A 77 20.34 6.84 7.29
C ALA A 77 19.28 7.93 7.53
N LEU A 78 18.18 7.60 8.21
CA LEU A 78 17.15 8.57 8.61
C LEU A 78 17.73 9.60 9.59
N ALA A 79 18.50 9.17 10.60
CA ALA A 79 19.15 10.11 11.52
C ALA A 79 20.06 11.09 10.76
N GLY A 80 20.90 10.60 9.83
CA GLY A 80 21.72 11.46 8.99
C GLY A 80 20.92 12.42 8.10
N GLU A 81 19.76 12.00 7.59
CA GLU A 81 18.85 12.87 6.84
C GLU A 81 18.24 13.97 7.71
N LEU A 82 17.83 13.65 8.94
CA LEU A 82 17.29 14.63 9.88
C LEU A 82 18.35 15.64 10.33
N GLN A 83 19.59 15.21 10.50
CA GLN A 83 20.72 16.12 10.75
C GLN A 83 20.92 17.12 9.61
N ARG A 84 20.89 16.65 8.36
CA ARG A 84 20.95 17.52 7.16
C ARG A 84 19.78 18.51 7.08
N GLN A 85 18.67 18.25 7.77
CA GLN A 85 17.54 19.16 7.85
C GLN A 85 17.62 20.16 9.02
N GLY A 86 18.68 20.09 9.82
CA GLY A 86 18.95 21.03 10.91
C GLY A 86 18.61 20.52 12.30
N LEU A 87 18.36 19.22 12.47
CA LEU A 87 18.19 18.62 13.79
C LEU A 87 19.56 18.29 14.42
N GLY A 88 19.71 18.47 15.74
CA GLY A 88 20.94 18.07 16.44
C GLY A 88 21.18 16.55 16.35
N SER A 89 22.46 16.12 16.38
CA SER A 89 22.83 14.70 16.20
C SER A 89 22.10 13.76 17.17
N ASP A 90 22.12 14.07 18.46
CA ASP A 90 21.49 13.24 19.49
C ASP A 90 19.96 13.20 19.35
N SER A 91 19.36 14.36 19.04
CA SER A 91 17.93 14.47 18.75
C SER A 91 17.54 13.66 17.51
N ALA A 92 18.33 13.71 16.44
CA ALA A 92 18.08 12.97 15.22
C ALA A 92 18.14 11.44 15.43
N ALA A 93 19.16 10.96 16.15
CA ALA A 93 19.28 9.56 16.52
C ALA A 93 18.13 9.10 17.44
N LYS A 94 17.70 9.97 18.37
CA LYS A 94 16.54 9.70 19.22
C LYS A 94 15.25 9.58 18.41
N VAL A 95 14.99 10.51 17.49
CA VAL A 95 13.78 10.49 16.65
C VAL A 95 13.75 9.26 15.75
N SER A 96 14.87 8.93 15.09
CA SER A 96 14.91 7.76 14.21
C SER A 96 14.64 6.46 14.96
N ARG A 97 15.24 6.28 16.15
CA ARG A 97 14.99 5.12 17.01
C ARG A 97 13.54 5.04 17.46
N MET A 98 12.95 6.13 17.93
CA MET A 98 11.54 6.15 18.36
C MET A 98 10.59 5.77 17.23
N ILE A 99 10.86 6.25 16.01
CA ILE A 99 10.06 5.88 14.83
C ILE A 99 10.25 4.40 14.46
N GLY A 100 11.47 3.87 14.55
CA GLY A 100 11.73 2.44 14.38
C GLY A 100 10.95 1.57 15.37
N GLU A 101 11.00 1.91 16.66
CA GLU A 101 10.27 1.20 17.74
C GLU A 101 8.74 1.24 17.55
N GLU A 102 8.19 2.41 17.20
CA GLU A 102 6.76 2.56 16.92
C GLU A 102 6.32 1.80 15.66
N ALA A 103 7.17 1.77 14.63
CA ALA A 103 6.92 1.02 13.41
C ALA A 103 6.97 -0.50 13.68
N ALA A 104 7.94 -0.98 14.46
CA ALA A 104 8.01 -2.37 14.89
C ALA A 104 6.76 -2.82 15.64
N THR A 105 6.28 -1.99 16.55
CA THR A 105 5.04 -2.23 17.30
C THR A 105 3.83 -2.30 16.37
N ALA A 106 3.74 -1.39 15.39
CA ALA A 106 2.67 -1.38 14.40
C ALA A 106 2.72 -2.61 13.47
N ALA A 107 3.91 -2.97 12.99
CA ALA A 107 4.14 -4.15 12.16
C ALA A 107 3.72 -5.43 12.91
N ALA A 108 4.15 -5.61 14.16
CA ALA A 108 3.78 -6.76 14.98
C ALA A 108 2.25 -6.87 15.19
N LYS A 109 1.58 -5.74 15.41
CA LYS A 109 0.11 -5.68 15.53
C LYS A 109 -0.58 -6.12 14.22
N LEU A 110 -0.09 -5.66 13.07
CA LEU A 110 -0.66 -6.01 11.76
C LEU A 110 -0.38 -7.46 11.38
N VAL A 111 0.81 -7.99 11.66
CA VAL A 111 1.14 -9.41 11.47
C VAL A 111 0.21 -10.30 12.31
N LYS A 112 -0.02 -9.94 13.58
CA LYS A 112 -1.00 -10.64 14.44
C LYS A 112 -2.42 -10.57 13.87
N ALA A 113 -2.84 -9.41 13.35
CA ALA A 113 -4.14 -9.27 12.69
C ALA A 113 -4.23 -10.14 11.43
N ALA A 114 -3.18 -10.17 10.61
CA ALA A 114 -3.13 -11.00 9.41
C ALA A 114 -3.18 -12.49 9.75
N HIS A 115 -2.50 -12.93 10.81
CA HIS A 115 -2.59 -14.32 11.29
C HIS A 115 -4.01 -14.68 11.71
N ARG A 116 -4.68 -13.81 12.47
CA ARG A 116 -6.09 -14.00 12.86
C ARG A 116 -7.03 -14.06 11.67
N ALA A 117 -6.82 -13.20 10.67
CA ALA A 117 -7.59 -13.24 9.43
C ALA A 117 -7.37 -14.55 8.66
N LYS A 118 -6.13 -15.06 8.64
CA LYS A 118 -5.79 -16.37 8.03
C LYS A 118 -6.41 -17.54 8.79
N SER A 119 -6.57 -17.45 10.11
CA SER A 119 -7.25 -18.47 10.91
C SER A 119 -8.78 -18.41 10.83
N GLY A 120 -9.34 -17.59 9.94
CA GLY A 120 -10.78 -17.50 9.68
C GLY A 120 -11.52 -16.46 10.52
N GLN A 121 -10.82 -15.69 11.38
CA GLN A 121 -11.45 -14.59 12.10
C GLN A 121 -11.78 -13.45 11.13
N THR A 122 -13.04 -13.04 11.09
CA THR A 122 -13.45 -11.85 10.34
C THR A 122 -12.93 -10.61 11.07
N LEU A 123 -12.18 -9.77 10.36
CA LEU A 123 -11.79 -8.47 10.88
C LEU A 123 -12.90 -7.47 10.56
N GLU A 124 -13.28 -6.66 11.56
CA GLU A 124 -14.30 -5.65 11.38
C GLU A 124 -13.82 -4.55 10.42
N ARG A 125 -14.68 -4.21 9.47
CA ARG A 125 -14.48 -3.14 8.49
C ARG A 125 -15.72 -2.23 8.56
N PRO A 126 -15.56 -0.89 8.51
CA PRO A 126 -16.70 0.00 8.32
C PRO A 126 -17.45 -0.37 7.03
N PRO A 127 -18.79 -0.25 7.00
CA PRO A 127 -19.54 -0.51 5.78
C PRO A 127 -19.08 0.43 4.66
N LEU A 128 -18.89 -0.12 3.45
CA LEU A 128 -18.65 0.67 2.25
C LEU A 128 -20.01 1.23 1.79
N GLN A 129 -20.11 2.55 1.76
CA GLN A 129 -21.22 3.29 1.19
C GLN A 129 -20.84 3.71 -0.22
N VAL A 130 -21.76 3.50 -1.17
CA VAL A 130 -21.57 3.85 -2.58
C VAL A 130 -22.72 4.76 -2.97
N ALA A 131 -22.41 5.97 -3.43
CA ALA A 131 -23.39 6.91 -3.97
C ALA A 131 -23.10 7.18 -5.44
N PHE A 132 -24.12 7.01 -6.28
CA PHE A 132 -24.01 7.24 -7.72
C PHE A 132 -24.49 8.65 -8.04
N HIS A 133 -23.68 9.39 -8.78
CA HIS A 133 -24.00 10.68 -9.36
C HIS A 133 -23.91 10.61 -10.89
N ARG A 134 -24.34 11.67 -11.57
CA ARG A 134 -24.39 11.73 -13.04
C ARG A 134 -23.07 11.33 -13.72
N HIS A 135 -21.94 11.84 -13.22
CA HIS A 135 -20.61 11.61 -13.82
C HIS A 135 -19.62 10.94 -12.86
N THR A 136 -19.98 10.77 -11.59
CA THR A 136 -19.07 10.29 -10.55
C THR A 136 -19.72 9.23 -9.67
N VAL A 137 -18.90 8.39 -9.08
CA VAL A 137 -19.27 7.45 -8.04
C VAL A 137 -18.47 7.79 -6.81
N ASP A 138 -19.17 7.98 -5.70
CA ASP A 138 -18.61 8.36 -4.42
C ASP A 138 -18.52 7.10 -3.56
N LEU A 139 -17.31 6.72 -3.20
CA LEU A 139 -16.98 5.54 -2.38
C LEU A 139 -16.56 6.01 -1.00
N GLN A 140 -17.34 5.68 0.03
CA GLN A 140 -17.06 6.06 1.41
C GLN A 140 -16.93 4.83 2.30
N CYS A 141 -15.84 4.73 3.04
CA CYS A 141 -15.61 3.68 4.04
C CYS A 141 -15.14 4.31 5.35
N GLY A 142 -16.08 4.50 6.29
CA GLY A 142 -15.83 5.24 7.52
C GLY A 142 -15.48 6.72 7.23
N LYS A 143 -14.25 7.13 7.56
CA LYS A 143 -13.74 8.49 7.29
C LYS A 143 -13.04 8.63 5.93
N ALA A 144 -12.75 7.52 5.25
CA ALA A 144 -12.12 7.55 3.94
C ALA A 144 -13.19 7.81 2.86
N PHE A 145 -12.89 8.70 1.94
CA PHE A 145 -13.76 9.10 0.85
C PHE A 145 -12.94 9.17 -0.44
N VAL A 146 -13.44 8.53 -1.49
CA VAL A 146 -12.85 8.56 -2.83
C VAL A 146 -13.95 8.81 -3.83
N LYS A 147 -13.75 9.84 -4.67
CA LYS A 147 -14.61 10.13 -5.81
C LYS A 147 -13.93 9.60 -7.06
N VAL A 148 -14.61 8.72 -7.79
CA VAL A 148 -14.14 8.18 -9.07
C VAL A 148 -15.08 8.59 -10.19
N SER A 149 -14.60 8.69 -11.43
CA SER A 149 -15.49 8.88 -12.56
C SER A 149 -16.33 7.62 -12.80
N ARG A 150 -17.53 7.79 -13.35
CA ARG A 150 -18.41 6.66 -13.69
C ARG A 150 -17.74 5.70 -14.68
N ALA A 151 -16.98 6.23 -15.65
CA ALA A 151 -16.19 5.44 -16.59
C ALA A 151 -15.10 4.60 -15.89
N ALA A 152 -14.32 5.19 -14.99
CA ALA A 152 -13.29 4.46 -14.23
C ALA A 152 -13.90 3.38 -13.34
N TYR A 153 -15.04 3.68 -12.70
CA TYR A 153 -15.79 2.70 -11.91
C TYR A 153 -16.29 1.53 -12.79
N GLY A 154 -16.82 1.82 -13.98
CA GLY A 154 -17.20 0.79 -14.96
C GLY A 154 -16.04 -0.12 -15.33
N LYS A 155 -14.86 0.45 -15.63
CA LYS A 155 -13.63 -0.33 -15.91
C LYS A 155 -13.25 -1.22 -14.71
N LEU A 156 -13.35 -0.72 -13.47
CA LEU A 156 -13.12 -1.51 -12.25
C LEU A 156 -14.12 -2.67 -12.09
N CYS A 157 -15.40 -2.46 -12.42
CA CYS A 157 -16.42 -3.50 -12.39
C CYS A 157 -16.13 -4.62 -13.40
N VAL A 158 -15.70 -4.26 -14.61
CA VAL A 158 -15.30 -5.23 -15.65
C VAL A 158 -14.09 -6.04 -15.20
N LEU A 159 -13.05 -5.38 -14.68
CA LEU A 159 -11.87 -6.04 -14.15
C LEU A 159 -12.21 -6.99 -12.99
N HIS A 160 -13.09 -6.56 -12.09
CA HIS A 160 -13.57 -7.42 -11.00
C HIS A 160 -14.27 -8.66 -11.55
N ARG A 161 -15.22 -8.53 -12.48
CA ARG A 161 -15.91 -9.68 -13.07
C ARG A 161 -14.97 -10.66 -13.78
N ARG A 162 -13.91 -10.14 -14.41
CA ARG A 162 -12.95 -10.96 -15.17
C ARG A 162 -11.96 -11.71 -14.29
N TYR A 163 -11.54 -11.11 -13.17
CA TYR A 163 -10.40 -11.62 -12.38
C TYR A 163 -10.73 -11.95 -10.92
N ALA A 164 -11.90 -11.56 -10.40
CA ALA A 164 -12.26 -11.84 -9.02
C ALA A 164 -12.63 -13.32 -8.84
N PRO A 165 -12.38 -13.88 -7.64
CA PRO A 165 -12.84 -15.22 -7.29
C PRO A 165 -14.37 -15.32 -7.43
N ALA A 166 -14.88 -16.44 -7.95
CA ALA A 166 -16.32 -16.69 -8.14
C ALA A 166 -17.17 -16.58 -6.84
N ALA A 167 -16.53 -16.60 -5.67
CA ALA A 167 -17.17 -16.44 -4.38
C ALA A 167 -17.44 -14.96 -4.01
N GLU A 168 -16.97 -14.00 -4.80
CA GLU A 168 -17.22 -12.58 -4.58
C GLU A 168 -18.47 -12.10 -5.32
N THR A 169 -19.31 -11.34 -4.63
CA THR A 169 -20.45 -10.66 -5.26
C THR A 169 -19.93 -9.56 -6.19
N ALA A 170 -20.33 -9.63 -7.46
CA ALA A 170 -19.96 -8.63 -8.45
C ALA A 170 -20.47 -7.23 -8.05
N PRO A 171 -19.68 -6.17 -8.23
CA PRO A 171 -20.13 -4.81 -7.98
C PRO A 171 -21.29 -4.45 -8.91
N VAL A 172 -22.22 -3.65 -8.39
CA VAL A 172 -23.37 -3.16 -9.14
C VAL A 172 -22.87 -2.23 -10.25
N LEU A 173 -23.19 -2.56 -11.50
CA LEU A 173 -22.90 -1.66 -12.59
C LEU A 173 -23.80 -0.42 -12.49
N PRO A 174 -23.27 0.77 -12.78
CA PRO A 174 -24.12 1.95 -12.93
C PRO A 174 -25.19 1.67 -14.02
N GLU A 175 -26.48 1.76 -13.68
CA GLU A 175 -27.55 1.60 -14.67
C GLU A 175 -27.56 2.81 -15.63
N GLY A 176 -27.62 2.55 -16.94
CA GLY A 176 -28.07 3.49 -17.99
C GLY A 176 -27.10 4.58 -18.48
N ASP A 177 -26.87 4.57 -19.80
CA ASP A 177 -26.50 5.69 -20.69
C ASP A 177 -25.12 6.33 -20.53
N ASP A 178 -24.12 5.64 -21.07
CA ASP A 178 -23.34 6.13 -22.21
C ASP A 178 -22.66 4.89 -22.79
N GLU A 179 -22.79 4.71 -24.10
CA GLU A 179 -22.06 3.68 -24.85
C GLU A 179 -20.60 3.75 -24.42
N VAL A 180 -20.10 2.68 -23.80
CA VAL A 180 -18.65 2.44 -23.79
C VAL A 180 -18.36 2.16 -25.25
N SER A 181 -18.02 3.20 -26.01
CA SER A 181 -17.65 3.10 -27.42
C SER A 181 -16.62 2.00 -27.56
N ASP A 182 -16.75 1.15 -28.57
CA ASP A 182 -15.85 0.00 -28.78
C ASP A 182 -14.36 0.41 -28.82
N GLU A 183 -14.05 1.67 -29.15
CA GLU A 183 -12.72 2.29 -29.09
C GLU A 183 -12.07 2.28 -27.68
N ASP A 184 -12.87 2.45 -26.63
CA ASP A 184 -12.43 2.44 -25.22
C ASP A 184 -12.16 1.01 -24.69
N ASN A 185 -12.73 0.01 -25.38
CA ASN A 185 -12.57 -1.41 -25.09
C ASN A 185 -11.34 -1.97 -25.81
N GLU A 186 -11.06 -1.50 -27.03
CA GLU A 186 -9.85 -1.83 -27.79
C GLU A 186 -8.56 -1.27 -27.14
N GLU A 187 -8.59 -0.06 -26.57
CA GLU A 187 -7.42 0.49 -25.85
C GLU A 187 -7.11 -0.30 -24.56
N ALA A 188 -8.14 -0.80 -23.88
CA ALA A 188 -7.98 -1.70 -22.73
C ALA A 188 -7.48 -3.10 -23.15
N GLU A 189 -7.88 -3.59 -24.32
CA GLU A 189 -7.42 -4.86 -24.88
C GLU A 189 -5.95 -4.77 -25.36
N ALA A 190 -5.56 -3.65 -25.98
CA ALA A 190 -4.17 -3.37 -26.38
C ALA A 190 -3.24 -3.20 -25.18
N ALA A 191 -3.68 -2.52 -24.10
CA ALA A 191 -2.89 -2.38 -22.88
C ALA A 191 -2.73 -3.71 -22.13
N ALA A 192 -3.76 -4.58 -22.16
CA ALA A 192 -3.68 -5.92 -21.58
C ALA A 192 -2.78 -6.87 -22.41
N ALA A 193 -2.83 -6.78 -23.75
CA ALA A 193 -1.97 -7.55 -24.65
C ALA A 193 -0.48 -7.16 -24.50
N ALA A 194 -0.19 -5.86 -24.39
CA ALA A 194 1.17 -5.37 -24.16
C ALA A 194 1.77 -5.83 -22.82
N ALA A 195 0.94 -5.99 -21.78
CA ALA A 195 1.38 -6.50 -20.48
C ALA A 195 1.63 -8.02 -20.47
N THR A 196 0.99 -8.78 -21.38
CA THR A 196 1.26 -10.22 -21.55
C THR A 196 2.46 -10.50 -22.46
N ASP A 197 2.77 -9.62 -23.42
CA ASP A 197 3.87 -9.82 -24.36
C ASP A 197 5.25 -9.50 -23.74
N SER A 198 5.31 -8.62 -22.73
CA SER A 198 6.55 -8.38 -21.97
C SER A 198 6.96 -9.52 -21.03
N HIS A 199 6.23 -10.64 -21.02
CA HIS A 199 6.54 -11.83 -20.21
C HIS A 199 6.90 -13.08 -21.04
N ALA A 200 7.03 -12.94 -22.37
CA ALA A 200 7.33 -14.06 -23.26
C ALA A 200 8.79 -14.13 -23.78
N ASP A 201 9.65 -13.13 -23.52
CA ASP A 201 11.00 -13.07 -24.13
C ASP A 201 12.16 -13.20 -23.11
N GLU A 202 12.01 -14.03 -22.08
CA GLU A 202 13.12 -14.43 -21.21
C GLU A 202 13.12 -15.95 -20.93
N ALA A 203 12.87 -16.75 -21.96
CA ALA A 203 13.01 -18.21 -21.89
C ALA A 203 13.58 -18.79 -23.19
N GLY A 204 14.86 -18.53 -23.49
CA GLY A 204 15.48 -19.21 -24.63
C GLY A 204 16.87 -18.75 -25.06
N ALA A 205 17.90 -18.90 -24.23
CA ALA A 205 19.27 -18.99 -24.73
C ALA A 205 20.08 -20.04 -23.94
N PRO A 206 20.62 -21.09 -24.60
CA PRO A 206 21.30 -22.19 -23.93
C PRO A 206 22.71 -21.78 -23.46
N ARG A 207 23.04 -22.18 -22.23
CA ARG A 207 24.41 -22.19 -21.68
C ARG A 207 25.34 -22.96 -22.62
N GLN A 208 26.26 -22.26 -23.28
CA GLN A 208 27.47 -22.88 -23.82
C GLN A 208 28.47 -23.05 -22.67
N GLN A 209 28.80 -24.31 -22.38
CA GLN A 209 30.05 -24.68 -21.73
C GLN A 209 31.19 -24.36 -22.69
N LEU A 210 32.18 -23.61 -22.24
CA LEU A 210 33.52 -23.66 -22.82
C LEU A 210 34.53 -23.82 -21.67
N HIS A 211 35.47 -24.72 -21.97
CA HIS A 211 36.52 -25.29 -21.15
C HIS A 211 37.42 -24.27 -20.43
#